data_AF-A0A6L3YNC3-F1
#
_entry.id   AF-A0A6L3YNC3-F1
#
_cell.length_a   1.000
_cell.length_b   1.000
_cell.length_c   1.000
_cell.angle_alpha   90.00
_cell.angle_beta   90.00
_cell.angle_gamma   90.00
#
_symmetry.space_group_name_H-M   'P 1'
#
loop_
_entity.id
_entity.type
_entity.pdbx_description
1 polymer ?
#
loop_
_entity_poly.entity_id
_entity_poly.type
_entity_poly.pdbx_seq_one_letter_code
_entity_poly.pdbx_strand_id
1 'polypeptide(L)'
;MGQAKQKKSRYQRLLQDHPLCCLCGGATKSSTVDHIPPQACFPKGYFPEEFEFPACEACNGSSKKEDQIFGYYMQMGNPDLFTKDLWSMWKLQDGIKNNYRTALLDTRLSNQAKTEALIKMGIQVPPDADLTNLPLAGASDEFFEAAKVIGRKLACAIYYRETGGKFLTRKHYIWTSIVHGRHPRASMLTDYLNRMLPEKEEGIRRNIKEYGRRFGYRYGYKEKEDFMISACQFGIGFICLTSSGLLEKGSKSIPSEELLTIFPTCDERAAAAAWAEN
;
A
#
# COMPACT_ATOMS: atom_id res chain seq x y z
N MET A 1 26.85 35.79 21.49
CA MET A 1 25.86 34.84 22.02
C MET A 1 24.61 34.91 21.15
N GLY A 2 24.52 34.07 20.11
CA GLY A 2 23.36 34.04 19.19
C GLY A 2 22.44 32.87 19.54
N GLN A 3 21.38 33.12 20.29
CA GLN A 3 20.34 32.12 20.58
C GLN A 3 19.41 31.93 19.37
N ALA A 4 19.92 31.37 18.28
CA ALA A 4 19.07 30.70 17.32
C ALA A 4 18.81 29.28 17.86
N LYS A 5 17.77 29.11 18.67
CA LYS A 5 17.24 27.78 18.99
C LYS A 5 17.02 27.07 17.65
N GLN A 6 17.91 26.12 17.30
CA GLN A 6 17.76 25.29 16.11
C GLN A 6 16.36 24.67 16.15
N LYS A 7 15.46 25.18 15.31
CA LYS A 7 14.08 24.70 15.23
C LYS A 7 14.16 23.25 14.79
N LYS A 8 13.87 22.32 15.71
CA LYS A 8 13.88 20.88 15.43
C LYS A 8 13.14 20.61 14.13
N SER A 9 13.73 19.81 13.26
CA SER A 9 13.12 19.45 11.98
C SER A 9 11.76 18.78 12.24
N ARG A 10 10.87 18.79 11.24
CA ARG A 10 9.55 18.13 11.34
C ARG A 10 9.68 16.67 11.80
N TYR A 11 10.63 15.95 11.22
CA TYR A 11 10.91 14.55 11.56
C TYR A 11 11.44 14.37 12.98
N GLN A 12 12.33 15.27 13.45
CA GLN A 12 12.80 15.20 14.83
C GLN A 12 11.68 15.39 15.85
N ARG A 13 10.68 16.23 15.54
CA ARG A 13 9.48 16.38 16.38
C ARG A 13 8.63 15.13 16.35
N LEU A 14 8.32 14.61 15.15
CA LEU A 14 7.55 13.36 15.00
C LEU A 14 8.17 12.20 15.79
N LEU A 15 9.49 12.01 15.71
CA LEU A 15 10.18 10.94 16.43
C LEU A 15 10.24 11.15 17.96
N GLN A 16 10.17 12.40 18.43
CA GLN A 16 10.09 12.71 19.86
C GLN A 16 8.70 12.47 20.41
N ASP A 17 7.68 12.89 19.66
CA ASP A 17 6.28 12.75 20.03
C ASP A 17 5.83 11.29 19.91
N HIS A 18 6.43 10.53 18.99
CA HIS A 18 6.13 9.12 18.72
C HIS A 18 7.40 8.25 18.78
N PRO A 19 7.91 7.93 19.99
CA PRO A 19 9.22 7.32 20.16
C PRO A 19 9.29 5.83 19.80
N LEU A 20 8.16 5.18 19.51
CA LEU A 20 8.06 3.75 19.21
C LEU A 20 7.58 3.52 17.77
N CYS A 21 8.08 2.46 17.15
CA CYS A 21 7.82 2.14 15.75
C CYS A 21 6.40 1.60 15.58
N CYS A 22 5.59 2.25 14.75
CA CYS A 22 4.21 1.82 14.48
C CYS A 22 4.14 0.52 13.65
N LEU A 23 5.16 0.24 12.84
CA LEU A 23 5.20 -0.92 11.94
C LEU A 23 5.50 -2.24 12.65
N CYS A 24 6.30 -2.20 13.71
CA CYS A 24 6.58 -3.35 14.56
C CYS A 24 5.75 -3.29 15.86
N GLY A 25 4.56 -2.70 15.82
CA GLY A 25 3.65 -2.69 16.96
C GLY A 25 4.24 -2.16 18.26
N GLY A 26 5.17 -1.20 18.18
CA GLY A 26 5.86 -0.61 19.32
C GLY A 26 6.99 -1.42 19.94
N ALA A 27 7.42 -2.53 19.31
CA ALA A 27 8.47 -3.40 19.87
C ALA A 27 9.87 -2.74 19.93
N THR A 28 10.14 -1.75 19.06
CA THR A 28 11.42 -1.05 18.99
C THR A 28 11.22 0.46 18.94
N LYS A 29 12.27 1.21 19.34
CA LYS A 29 12.28 2.67 19.19
C LYS A 29 12.26 3.07 17.72
N SER A 30 11.58 4.17 17.43
CA SER A 30 11.61 4.80 16.12
C SER A 30 12.92 5.55 15.93
N SER A 31 13.57 5.31 14.79
CA SER A 31 14.80 5.99 14.39
C SER A 31 14.66 6.72 13.05
N THR A 32 13.57 6.46 12.32
CA THR A 32 13.32 6.98 10.98
C THR A 32 11.84 7.34 10.82
N VAL A 33 11.54 8.15 9.80
CA VAL A 33 10.17 8.45 9.39
C VAL A 33 9.90 7.72 8.08
N ASP A 34 8.87 6.89 8.07
CA ASP A 34 8.41 6.17 6.88
C ASP A 34 7.21 6.90 6.27
N HIS A 35 7.10 6.91 4.95
CA HIS A 35 5.99 7.51 4.24
C HIS A 35 5.09 6.40 3.71
N ILE A 36 3.86 6.30 4.23
CA ILE A 36 2.98 5.16 3.97
C ILE A 36 1.62 5.70 3.51
N PRO A 37 1.21 5.56 2.24
CA PRO A 37 1.85 4.74 1.19
C PRO A 37 3.20 5.29 0.71
N PRO A 38 4.08 4.47 0.11
CA PRO A 38 5.38 4.93 -0.38
C PRO A 38 5.28 6.17 -1.28
N GLN A 39 6.23 7.10 -1.17
CA GLN A 39 6.25 8.30 -2.01
C GLN A 39 6.25 7.97 -3.51
N ALA A 40 6.82 6.83 -3.89
CA ALA A 40 6.83 6.31 -5.26
C ALA A 40 5.42 6.05 -5.84
N CYS A 41 4.36 5.99 -5.01
CA CYS A 41 2.98 5.92 -5.49
C CYS A 41 2.49 7.22 -6.13
N PHE A 42 3.25 8.31 -5.99
CA PHE A 42 2.83 9.66 -6.34
C PHE A 42 3.81 10.33 -7.30
N PRO A 43 3.32 11.21 -8.18
CA PRO A 43 4.15 12.19 -8.88
C PRO A 43 5.03 12.96 -7.89
N LYS A 44 6.22 13.35 -8.31
CA LYS A 44 7.17 14.02 -7.44
C LYS A 44 6.56 15.28 -6.83
N GLY A 45 6.52 15.34 -5.50
CA GLY A 45 5.92 16.46 -4.79
C GLY A 45 4.39 16.41 -4.67
N TYR A 46 3.75 15.28 -4.92
CA TYR A 46 2.30 15.07 -4.76
C TYR A 46 1.94 14.02 -3.70
N PHE A 47 2.93 13.45 -3.00
CA PHE A 47 2.67 12.60 -1.85
C PHE A 47 1.98 13.39 -0.71
N PRO A 48 1.08 12.75 0.06
CA PRO A 48 0.31 13.40 1.11
C PRO A 48 1.16 13.65 2.36
N GLU A 49 1.28 14.90 2.79
CA GLU A 49 2.18 15.28 3.89
C GLU A 49 1.78 14.63 5.23
N GLU A 50 0.50 14.37 5.44
CA GLU A 50 -0.06 13.83 6.70
C GLU A 50 0.27 12.34 6.94
N PHE A 51 0.93 11.66 5.99
CA PHE A 51 1.17 10.22 6.01
C PHE A 51 2.63 9.85 6.24
N GLU A 52 3.21 10.57 7.20
CA GLU A 52 4.53 10.32 7.74
C GLU A 52 4.39 9.62 9.09
N PHE A 53 5.05 8.47 9.24
CA PHE A 53 4.86 7.58 10.38
C PHE A 53 6.17 7.23 11.08
N PRO A 54 6.14 7.05 12.41
CA PRO A 54 7.31 6.68 13.20
C PRO A 54 7.70 5.22 12.91
N ALA A 55 8.92 4.99 12.43
CA ALA A 55 9.41 3.67 12.09
C ALA A 55 10.85 3.43 12.59
N CYS A 56 11.18 2.18 12.91
CA CYS A 56 12.57 1.78 13.08
C CYS A 56 13.22 1.54 11.71
N GLU A 57 14.54 1.67 11.67
CA GLU A 57 15.34 1.50 10.45
C GLU A 57 15.12 0.14 9.77
N ALA A 58 15.01 -0.93 10.56
CA ALA A 58 14.74 -2.27 10.02
C ALA A 58 13.39 -2.36 9.28
N CYS A 59 12.31 -1.82 9.85
CA CYS A 59 10.98 -1.88 9.23
C CYS A 59 10.84 -0.94 8.03
N ASN A 60 11.50 0.23 8.06
CA ASN A 60 11.49 1.17 6.95
C ASN A 60 12.35 0.61 5.80
N GLY A 61 13.57 0.14 6.10
CA GLY A 61 14.53 -0.33 5.12
C GLY A 61 14.22 -1.68 4.48
N SER A 62 13.41 -2.53 5.10
CA SER A 62 13.16 -3.89 4.61
C SER A 62 12.22 -3.98 3.41
N SER A 63 11.55 -2.90 3.00
CA SER A 63 10.57 -2.93 1.89
C SER A 63 10.97 -2.07 0.69
N LYS A 64 12.24 -1.70 0.54
CA LYS A 64 12.69 -0.81 -0.56
C LYS A 64 12.29 -1.33 -1.94
N LYS A 65 12.38 -2.64 -2.16
CA LYS A 65 11.97 -3.30 -3.40
C LYS A 65 10.47 -3.18 -3.62
N GLU A 66 9.69 -3.52 -2.60
CA GLU A 66 8.23 -3.53 -2.61
C GLU A 66 7.68 -2.10 -2.79
N ASP A 67 8.30 -1.11 -2.17
CA ASP A 67 7.96 0.31 -2.32
C ASP A 67 8.08 0.76 -3.79
N GLN A 68 9.15 0.34 -4.48
CA GLN A 68 9.35 0.66 -5.90
C GLN A 68 8.33 -0.05 -6.79
N ILE A 69 8.17 -1.37 -6.62
CA ILE A 69 7.25 -2.18 -7.42
C ILE A 69 5.82 -1.67 -7.23
N PHE A 70 5.37 -1.53 -5.98
CA PHE A 70 4.02 -1.05 -5.68
C PHE A 70 3.79 0.36 -6.23
N GLY A 71 4.76 1.27 -6.04
CA GLY A 71 4.69 2.63 -6.55
C GLY A 71 4.49 2.71 -8.07
N TYR A 72 5.22 1.89 -8.83
CA TYR A 72 5.08 1.80 -10.29
C TYR A 72 3.66 1.43 -10.72
N TYR A 73 3.05 0.41 -10.11
CA TYR A 73 1.67 0.00 -10.43
C TYR A 73 0.66 1.06 -10.01
N MET A 74 0.83 1.70 -8.85
CA MET A 74 -0.10 2.73 -8.40
C MET A 74 -0.10 3.97 -9.31
N GLN A 75 1.06 4.33 -9.85
CA GLN A 75 1.17 5.46 -10.78
C GLN A 75 0.43 5.23 -12.10
N MET A 76 0.28 3.99 -12.57
CA MET A 76 -0.53 3.70 -13.77
C MET A 76 -2.01 4.03 -13.59
N GLY A 77 -2.49 3.96 -12.35
CA GLY A 77 -3.85 4.34 -11.98
C GLY A 77 -4.04 5.83 -11.75
N ASN A 78 -2.96 6.63 -11.80
CA ASN A 78 -2.99 8.02 -11.44
C ASN A 78 -3.56 8.87 -12.60
N PRO A 79 -4.67 9.61 -12.39
CA PRO A 79 -5.26 10.43 -13.45
C PRO A 79 -4.32 11.52 -13.97
N ASP A 80 -3.34 11.93 -13.16
CA ASP A 80 -2.41 13.00 -13.49
C ASP A 80 -1.09 12.52 -14.08
N LEU A 81 -0.90 11.21 -14.25
CA LEU A 81 0.37 10.60 -14.66
C LEU A 81 0.98 11.32 -15.88
N PHE A 82 0.19 11.45 -16.94
CA PHE A 82 0.64 12.04 -18.21
C PHE A 82 0.78 13.57 -18.18
N THR A 83 0.20 14.24 -17.19
CA THR A 83 0.17 15.71 -17.14
C THR A 83 1.17 16.30 -16.15
N LYS A 84 1.65 15.51 -15.17
CA LYS A 84 2.49 16.01 -14.08
C LYS A 84 3.90 15.45 -14.08
N ASP A 85 4.08 14.14 -14.27
CA ASP A 85 5.39 13.53 -14.01
C ASP A 85 5.60 12.15 -14.64
N LEU A 86 5.42 12.07 -15.96
CA LEU A 86 5.68 10.84 -16.72
C LEU A 86 7.13 10.36 -16.57
N TRP A 87 8.07 11.30 -16.41
CA TRP A 87 9.50 11.01 -16.27
C TRP A 87 9.83 10.24 -14.99
N SER A 88 9.20 10.56 -13.85
CA SER A 88 9.39 9.78 -12.63
C SER A 88 8.85 8.35 -12.75
N MET A 89 7.76 8.14 -13.49
CA MET A 89 7.28 6.78 -13.77
C MET A 89 8.29 6.00 -14.61
N TRP A 90 8.88 6.60 -15.66
CA TRP A 90 9.91 5.93 -16.45
C TRP A 90 11.16 5.60 -15.63
N LYS A 91 11.59 6.49 -14.74
CA LYS A 91 12.69 6.20 -13.82
C LYS A 91 12.37 5.02 -12.89
N LEU A 92 11.15 4.92 -12.37
CA LEU A 92 10.71 3.77 -11.59
C LEU A 92 10.72 2.50 -12.45
N GLN A 93 10.19 2.58 -13.67
CA GLN A 93 10.18 1.47 -14.61
C GLN A 93 11.59 0.98 -14.94
N ASP A 94 12.54 1.88 -15.20
CA ASP A 94 13.94 1.56 -15.47
C ASP A 94 14.61 0.94 -14.24
N GLY A 95 14.33 1.48 -13.05
CA GLY A 95 14.79 0.89 -11.78
C GLY A 95 14.31 -0.54 -11.59
N ILE A 96 13.02 -0.80 -11.85
CA ILE A 96 12.46 -2.15 -11.78
C ILE A 96 13.04 -3.04 -12.89
N LYS A 97 13.18 -2.54 -14.12
CA LYS A 97 13.75 -3.31 -15.23
C LYS A 97 15.17 -3.78 -14.94
N ASN A 98 15.97 -2.93 -14.28
CA ASN A 98 17.37 -3.20 -13.97
C ASN A 98 17.53 -4.15 -12.78
N ASN A 99 16.67 -4.05 -11.75
CA ASN A 99 16.85 -4.78 -10.50
C ASN A 99 15.88 -5.98 -10.34
N TYR A 100 14.67 -5.88 -10.90
CA TYR A 100 13.54 -6.79 -10.67
C TYR A 100 12.76 -7.02 -11.97
N ARG A 101 13.44 -7.51 -13.01
CA ARG A 101 12.90 -7.54 -14.38
C ARG A 101 11.53 -8.24 -14.52
N THR A 102 11.26 -9.24 -13.70
CA THR A 102 10.00 -9.99 -13.68
C THR A 102 8.84 -9.23 -13.02
N ALA A 103 9.13 -8.15 -12.29
CA ALA A 103 8.12 -7.36 -11.59
C ALA A 103 7.34 -6.37 -12.47
N LEU A 104 7.77 -6.17 -13.73
CA LEU A 104 7.05 -5.32 -14.67
C LEU A 104 5.74 -5.98 -15.14
N LEU A 105 4.80 -5.16 -15.61
CA LEU A 105 3.60 -5.66 -16.28
C LEU A 105 3.95 -6.57 -17.46
N ASP A 106 3.29 -7.73 -17.53
CA ASP A 106 3.35 -8.58 -18.70
C ASP A 106 2.39 -8.05 -19.77
N THR A 107 2.96 -7.38 -20.77
CA THR A 107 2.23 -6.84 -21.91
C THR A 107 2.11 -7.85 -23.07
N ARG A 108 2.67 -9.05 -22.91
CA ARG A 108 2.77 -10.08 -23.97
C ARG A 108 1.97 -11.34 -23.60
N LEU A 109 0.78 -11.14 -23.03
CA LEU A 109 -0.13 -12.22 -22.72
C LEU A 109 -0.53 -13.00 -23.98
N SER A 110 -0.52 -14.33 -23.90
CA SER A 110 -1.06 -15.20 -24.95
C SER A 110 -2.59 -15.02 -25.07
N ASN A 111 -3.16 -15.31 -26.24
CA ASN A 111 -4.62 -15.26 -26.41
C ASN A 111 -5.35 -16.19 -25.41
N GLN A 112 -4.76 -17.33 -25.06
CA GLN A 112 -5.28 -18.20 -24.02
C GLN A 112 -5.32 -17.50 -22.65
N ALA A 113 -4.22 -16.88 -22.22
CA ALA A 113 -4.16 -16.15 -20.96
C ALA A 113 -5.15 -14.97 -20.92
N LYS A 114 -5.33 -14.28 -22.05
CA LYS A 114 -6.35 -13.23 -22.20
C LYS A 114 -7.76 -13.79 -22.04
N THR A 115 -8.09 -14.90 -22.70
CA THR A 115 -9.39 -15.58 -22.57
C THR A 115 -9.67 -16.01 -21.13
N GLU A 116 -8.71 -16.67 -20.48
CA GLU A 116 -8.84 -17.09 -19.08
C GLU A 116 -9.07 -15.90 -18.14
N ALA A 117 -8.36 -14.80 -18.34
CA ALA A 117 -8.53 -13.58 -17.55
C ALA A 117 -9.92 -12.96 -17.75
N LEU A 118 -10.41 -12.87 -18.99
CA LEU A 118 -11.75 -12.34 -19.30
C LEU A 118 -12.85 -13.20 -18.69
N ILE A 119 -12.74 -14.54 -18.78
CA ILE A 119 -13.67 -15.47 -18.13
C ILE A 119 -13.69 -15.26 -16.62
N LYS A 120 -12.52 -15.13 -15.97
CA LYS A 120 -12.42 -14.82 -14.53
C LYS A 120 -13.09 -13.49 -14.17
N MET A 121 -13.03 -12.51 -15.06
CA MET A 121 -13.74 -11.23 -14.92
C MET A 121 -15.25 -11.33 -15.19
N GLY A 122 -15.76 -12.49 -15.61
CA GLY A 122 -17.15 -12.71 -15.98
C GLY A 122 -17.51 -12.16 -17.36
N ILE A 123 -16.51 -11.90 -18.21
CA ILE A 123 -16.68 -11.42 -19.58
C ILE A 123 -16.76 -12.64 -20.48
N GLN A 124 -17.87 -12.77 -21.22
CA GLN A 124 -18.02 -13.83 -22.23
C GLN A 124 -17.14 -13.50 -23.44
N VAL A 125 -16.34 -14.48 -23.86
CA VAL A 125 -15.45 -14.39 -25.02
C VAL A 125 -15.99 -15.32 -26.11
N PRO A 126 -16.37 -14.80 -27.29
CA PRO A 126 -16.72 -15.64 -28.42
C PRO A 126 -15.57 -16.60 -28.81
N PRO A 127 -15.85 -17.85 -29.22
CA PRO A 127 -14.80 -18.81 -29.58
C PRO A 127 -13.84 -18.34 -30.70
N ASP A 128 -14.30 -17.44 -31.55
CA ASP A 128 -13.61 -16.88 -32.71
C ASP A 128 -13.08 -15.45 -32.49
N ALA A 129 -13.11 -14.94 -31.26
CA ALA A 129 -12.66 -13.58 -30.96
C ALA A 129 -11.14 -13.43 -31.17
N ASP A 130 -10.74 -12.47 -32.01
CA ASP A 130 -9.35 -12.03 -32.10
C ASP A 130 -8.99 -11.13 -30.91
N LEU A 131 -8.20 -11.70 -29.98
CA LEU A 131 -7.73 -10.98 -28.78
C LEU A 131 -6.34 -10.38 -28.95
N THR A 132 -5.75 -10.43 -30.15
CA THR A 132 -4.37 -10.00 -30.39
C THR A 132 -4.17 -8.53 -29.98
N ASN A 133 -5.11 -7.67 -30.36
CA ASN A 133 -5.08 -6.23 -30.08
C ASN A 133 -5.76 -5.82 -28.78
N LEU A 134 -6.24 -6.78 -27.98
CA LEU A 134 -6.85 -6.45 -26.69
C LEU A 134 -5.77 -5.93 -25.72
N PRO A 135 -5.90 -4.69 -25.19
CA PRO A 135 -4.90 -4.06 -24.32
C PRO A 135 -5.03 -4.59 -22.89
N LEU A 136 -4.76 -5.89 -22.71
CA LEU A 136 -4.71 -6.55 -21.42
C LEU A 136 -3.25 -6.79 -21.02
N ALA A 137 -2.91 -6.43 -19.78
CA ALA A 137 -1.61 -6.69 -19.20
C ALA A 137 -1.75 -7.52 -17.92
N GLY A 138 -0.84 -8.48 -17.73
CA GLY A 138 -0.74 -9.28 -16.53
C GLY A 138 0.02 -8.54 -15.45
N ALA A 139 -0.51 -8.53 -14.22
CA ALA A 139 0.26 -8.15 -13.05
C ALA A 139 1.16 -9.33 -12.63
N SER A 140 2.40 -9.03 -12.24
CA SER A 140 3.36 -10.07 -11.85
C SER A 140 3.14 -10.56 -10.42
N ASP A 141 3.68 -11.73 -10.08
CA ASP A 141 3.64 -12.26 -8.72
C ASP A 141 4.37 -11.33 -7.73
N GLU A 142 5.48 -10.72 -8.15
CA GLU A 142 6.21 -9.76 -7.33
C GLU A 142 5.39 -8.50 -7.01
N PHE A 143 4.48 -8.10 -7.89
CA PHE A 143 3.53 -7.03 -7.57
C PHE A 143 2.55 -7.46 -6.48
N PHE A 144 2.02 -8.68 -6.53
CA PHE A 144 1.12 -9.16 -5.49
C PHE A 144 1.83 -9.30 -4.14
N GLU A 145 3.09 -9.75 -4.13
CA GLU A 145 3.93 -9.76 -2.92
C GLU A 145 4.20 -8.34 -2.41
N ALA A 146 4.55 -7.40 -3.29
CA ALA A 146 4.69 -6.00 -2.90
C ALA A 146 3.40 -5.41 -2.33
N ALA A 147 2.25 -5.71 -2.95
CA ALA A 147 0.94 -5.27 -2.48
C ALA A 147 0.60 -5.85 -1.10
N LYS A 148 0.99 -7.10 -0.80
CA LYS A 148 0.84 -7.69 0.53
C LYS A 148 1.66 -6.91 1.57
N VAL A 149 2.95 -6.66 1.28
CA VAL A 149 3.85 -5.92 2.19
C VAL A 149 3.38 -4.49 2.43
N ILE A 150 3.06 -3.75 1.37
CA ILE A 150 2.58 -2.36 1.48
C ILE A 150 1.20 -2.30 2.10
N GLY A 151 0.30 -3.24 1.79
CA GLY A 151 -1.00 -3.36 2.44
C GLY A 151 -0.87 -3.51 3.96
N ARG A 152 0.14 -4.26 4.43
CA ARG A 152 0.40 -4.42 5.87
C ARG A 152 0.94 -3.15 6.50
N LYS A 153 1.85 -2.44 5.82
CA LYS A 153 2.28 -1.11 6.24
C LYS A 153 1.09 -0.15 6.34
N LEU A 154 0.19 -0.15 5.35
CA LEU A 154 -1.03 0.65 5.35
C LEU A 154 -1.94 0.30 6.53
N ALA A 155 -2.16 -0.99 6.80
CA ALA A 155 -2.95 -1.43 7.95
C ALA A 155 -2.38 -0.90 9.27
N CYS A 156 -1.06 -1.04 9.48
CA CYS A 156 -0.39 -0.52 10.69
C CYS A 156 -0.48 1.00 10.78
N ALA A 157 -0.20 1.71 9.68
CA ALA A 157 -0.19 3.16 9.63
C ALA A 157 -1.58 3.77 9.89
N ILE A 158 -2.60 3.25 9.22
CA ILE A 158 -3.99 3.70 9.39
C ILE A 158 -4.50 3.36 10.78
N TYR A 159 -4.27 2.14 11.26
CA TYR A 159 -4.66 1.77 12.62
C TYR A 159 -3.99 2.68 13.65
N TYR A 160 -2.69 2.92 13.53
CA TYR A 160 -1.96 3.82 14.41
C TYR A 160 -2.52 5.24 14.40
N ARG A 161 -2.81 5.79 13.21
CA ARG A 161 -3.37 7.12 13.05
C ARG A 161 -4.76 7.25 13.68
N GLU A 162 -5.68 6.37 13.28
CA GLU A 162 -7.10 6.52 13.62
C GLU A 162 -7.42 6.09 15.05
N THR A 163 -6.59 5.27 15.68
CA THR A 163 -6.78 4.88 17.09
C THR A 163 -6.07 5.80 18.07
N GLY A 164 -5.47 6.90 17.61
CA GLY A 164 -4.74 7.83 18.46
C GLY A 164 -3.41 7.26 18.99
N GLY A 165 -2.75 6.43 18.18
CA GLY A 165 -1.42 5.89 18.47
C GLY A 165 -1.41 4.48 19.08
N LYS A 166 -2.52 3.73 19.04
CA LYS A 166 -2.49 2.30 19.42
C LYS A 166 -1.72 1.50 18.37
N PHE A 167 -1.18 0.36 18.79
CA PHE A 167 -0.31 -0.47 17.97
C PHE A 167 -0.99 -1.78 17.58
N LEU A 168 -0.86 -2.16 16.31
CA LEU A 168 -1.07 -3.55 15.90
C LEU A 168 0.10 -4.40 16.41
N THR A 169 -0.14 -5.15 17.48
CA THR A 169 0.84 -6.07 18.12
C THR A 169 0.69 -7.51 17.63
N ARG A 170 1.56 -8.44 18.08
CA ARG A 170 1.50 -9.88 17.72
C ARG A 170 0.18 -10.58 18.05
N LYS A 171 -0.67 -9.98 18.89
CA LYS A 171 -2.02 -10.48 19.19
C LYS A 171 -3.02 -10.24 18.06
N HIS A 172 -2.65 -9.43 17.08
CA HIS A 172 -3.50 -9.06 15.97
C HIS A 172 -3.10 -9.80 14.68
N TYR A 173 -4.09 -10.07 13.85
CA TYR A 173 -3.87 -10.44 12.45
C TYR A 173 -3.92 -9.19 11.57
N ILE A 174 -3.31 -9.30 10.40
CA ILE A 174 -3.59 -8.42 9.27
C ILE A 174 -3.93 -9.28 8.08
N TRP A 175 -5.04 -8.94 7.43
CA TRP A 175 -5.41 -9.43 6.11
C TRP A 175 -5.37 -8.27 5.12
N THR A 176 -4.84 -8.52 3.92
CA THR A 176 -4.77 -7.51 2.86
C THR A 176 -5.20 -8.10 1.54
N SER A 177 -5.79 -7.25 0.71
CA SER A 177 -6.12 -7.60 -0.67
C SER A 177 -6.01 -6.36 -1.56
N ILE A 178 -5.81 -6.58 -2.86
CA ILE A 178 -5.76 -5.51 -3.84
C ILE A 178 -6.73 -5.81 -4.97
N VAL A 179 -7.50 -4.78 -5.34
CA VAL A 179 -8.49 -4.87 -6.40
C VAL A 179 -8.23 -3.73 -7.38
N HIS A 180 -8.22 -4.04 -8.68
CA HIS A 180 -8.18 -3.02 -9.71
C HIS A 180 -9.56 -2.37 -9.84
N GLY A 181 -9.64 -1.04 -9.77
CA GLY A 181 -10.88 -0.25 -9.79
C GLY A 181 -11.71 -0.39 -11.07
N ARG A 182 -11.11 -0.89 -12.16
CA ARG A 182 -11.82 -1.23 -13.41
C ARG A 182 -12.33 -2.68 -13.46
N HIS A 183 -12.06 -3.50 -12.45
CA HIS A 183 -12.62 -4.85 -12.40
C HIS A 183 -14.16 -4.76 -12.37
N PRO A 184 -14.92 -5.59 -13.12
CA PRO A 184 -16.39 -5.47 -13.20
C PRO A 184 -17.09 -5.53 -11.84
N ARG A 185 -16.52 -6.27 -10.88
CA ARG A 185 -17.02 -6.38 -9.49
C ARG A 185 -16.49 -5.28 -8.56
N ALA A 186 -15.56 -4.43 -8.99
CA ALA A 186 -14.99 -3.39 -8.14
C ALA A 186 -16.01 -2.32 -7.78
N SER A 187 -16.97 -2.01 -8.66
CA SER A 187 -18.05 -1.05 -8.35
C SER A 187 -18.91 -1.55 -7.18
N MET A 188 -19.36 -2.80 -7.23
CA MET A 188 -20.13 -3.43 -6.15
C MET A 188 -19.37 -3.43 -4.82
N LEU A 189 -18.07 -3.78 -4.87
CA LEU A 189 -17.20 -3.73 -3.69
C LEU A 189 -17.05 -2.29 -3.17
N THR A 190 -16.80 -1.33 -4.05
CA THR A 190 -16.64 0.08 -3.69
C THR A 190 -17.93 0.63 -3.08
N ASP A 191 -19.10 0.34 -3.66
CA ASP A 191 -20.41 0.75 -3.13
C ASP A 191 -20.72 0.09 -1.79
N TYR A 192 -20.31 -1.17 -1.61
CA TYR A 192 -20.41 -1.85 -0.32
C TYR A 192 -19.54 -1.18 0.73
N LEU A 193 -18.25 -0.96 0.44
CA LEU A 193 -17.32 -0.28 1.34
C LEU A 193 -17.75 1.15 1.64
N ASN A 194 -18.30 1.85 0.64
CA ASN A 194 -18.80 3.21 0.80
C ASN A 194 -19.99 3.31 1.76
N ARG A 195 -20.80 2.25 1.85
CA ARG A 195 -21.93 2.15 2.79
C ARG A 195 -21.48 1.69 4.18
N MET A 196 -20.50 0.79 4.24
CA MET A 196 -20.07 0.15 5.48
C MET A 196 -19.02 0.94 6.25
N LEU A 197 -18.19 1.73 5.57
CA LEU A 197 -17.11 2.51 6.17
C LEU A 197 -17.54 3.98 6.25
N PRO A 198 -17.92 4.45 7.46
CA PRO A 198 -18.52 5.76 7.65
C PRO A 198 -17.50 6.89 7.46
N GLU A 199 -16.25 6.64 7.83
CA GLU A 199 -15.20 7.64 7.81
C GLU A 199 -14.47 7.65 6.47
N LYS A 200 -14.18 8.86 5.98
CA LYS A 200 -13.43 9.09 4.75
C LYS A 200 -12.38 10.16 4.99
N GLU A 201 -11.16 9.83 4.60
CA GLU A 201 -10.00 10.70 4.67
C GLU A 201 -9.40 10.83 3.27
N GLU A 202 -9.04 12.05 2.89
CA GLU A 202 -8.33 12.33 1.64
C GLU A 202 -6.90 12.76 1.96
N GLY A 203 -5.96 12.41 1.08
CA GLY A 203 -4.61 12.95 1.19
C GLY A 203 -4.63 14.47 1.08
N ILE A 204 -3.75 15.14 1.83
CA ILE A 204 -3.63 16.59 1.79
C ILE A 204 -2.16 16.95 1.58
N ARG A 205 -1.96 18.04 0.84
CA ARG A 205 -0.67 18.72 0.74
C ARG A 205 -0.90 20.21 0.73
N ARG A 206 -0.25 20.95 1.64
CA ARG A 206 -0.54 22.38 1.86
C ARG A 206 -0.39 23.25 0.61
N ASN A 207 0.50 22.87 -0.30
CA ASN A 207 0.77 23.60 -1.53
C ASN A 207 -0.09 23.15 -2.72
N ILE A 208 -1.01 22.21 -2.54
CA ILE A 208 -1.86 21.66 -3.60
C ILE A 208 -3.33 21.85 -3.19
N LYS A 209 -3.99 22.85 -3.78
CA LYS A 209 -5.40 23.16 -3.49
C LYS A 209 -6.35 22.03 -3.93
N GLU A 210 -6.03 21.36 -5.04
CA GLU A 210 -6.80 20.22 -5.57
C GLU A 210 -5.96 18.95 -5.50
N TYR A 211 -5.94 18.32 -4.32
CA TYR A 211 -5.26 17.04 -4.13
C TYR A 211 -5.91 15.92 -4.97
N GLY A 212 -7.20 16.07 -5.28
CA GLY A 212 -7.93 15.24 -6.23
C GLY A 212 -8.01 13.79 -5.78
N ARG A 213 -8.13 12.88 -6.75
CA ARG A 213 -8.32 11.44 -6.50
C ARG A 213 -7.02 10.66 -6.35
N ARG A 214 -5.89 11.31 -6.03
CA ARG A 214 -4.57 10.68 -6.02
C ARG A 214 -4.47 9.61 -4.94
N PHE A 215 -4.92 9.95 -3.74
CA PHE A 215 -5.03 9.01 -2.63
C PHE A 215 -6.07 9.46 -1.62
N GLY A 216 -6.81 8.48 -1.11
CA GLY A 216 -7.70 8.62 0.02
C GLY A 216 -8.02 7.25 0.58
N TYR A 217 -8.56 7.19 1.78
CA TYR A 217 -9.00 5.94 2.36
C TYR A 217 -10.31 6.13 3.11
N ARG A 218 -11.01 5.02 3.25
CA ARG A 218 -12.13 4.90 4.18
C ARG A 218 -11.77 3.90 5.25
N TYR A 219 -12.35 4.05 6.43
CA TYR A 219 -12.16 3.07 7.48
C TYR A 219 -13.39 2.95 8.39
N GLY A 220 -13.39 1.87 9.16
CA GLY A 220 -14.31 1.64 10.26
C GLY A 220 -13.55 0.93 11.37
N TYR A 221 -13.64 1.47 12.58
CA TYR A 221 -13.01 0.90 13.77
C TYR A 221 -14.07 0.52 14.79
N LYS A 222 -13.95 -0.70 15.32
CA LYS A 222 -14.77 -1.21 16.42
C LYS A 222 -13.89 -1.41 17.64
N GLU A 223 -13.95 -0.46 18.57
CA GLU A 223 -13.04 -0.43 19.72
C GLU A 223 -13.18 -1.65 20.65
N LYS A 224 -14.40 -2.14 20.90
CA LYS A 224 -14.64 -3.30 21.78
C LYS A 224 -14.02 -4.59 21.24
N GLU A 225 -14.07 -4.76 19.93
CA GLU A 225 -13.51 -5.91 19.22
C GLU A 225 -12.03 -5.73 18.88
N ASP A 226 -11.53 -4.50 19.05
CA ASP A 226 -10.24 -4.02 18.57
C ASP A 226 -10.00 -4.39 17.11
N PHE A 227 -10.98 -4.07 16.27
CA PHE A 227 -11.08 -4.50 14.89
C PHE A 227 -11.21 -3.30 13.95
N MET A 228 -10.42 -3.27 12.88
CA MET A 228 -10.44 -2.23 11.87
C MET A 228 -10.54 -2.83 10.47
N ILE A 229 -11.33 -2.19 9.61
CA ILE A 229 -11.26 -2.36 8.15
C ILE A 229 -10.90 -1.02 7.55
N SER A 230 -10.02 -1.01 6.57
CA SER A 230 -9.78 0.16 5.73
C SER A 230 -9.73 -0.20 4.24
N ALA A 231 -10.10 0.77 3.41
CA ALA A 231 -10.04 0.69 1.96
C ALA A 231 -9.30 1.91 1.43
N CYS A 232 -8.08 1.70 0.96
CA CYS A 232 -7.17 2.72 0.46
C CYS A 232 -7.27 2.79 -1.06
N GLN A 233 -7.69 3.93 -1.60
CA GLN A 233 -7.82 4.15 -3.02
C GLN A 233 -6.62 4.93 -3.57
N PHE A 234 -6.04 4.44 -4.67
CA PHE A 234 -4.93 5.06 -5.39
C PHE A 234 -5.38 5.43 -6.80
N GLY A 235 -5.54 6.73 -7.05
CA GLY A 235 -6.06 7.20 -8.33
C GLY A 235 -7.44 6.60 -8.66
N ILE A 236 -7.59 6.20 -9.91
CA ILE A 236 -8.73 5.41 -10.39
C ILE A 236 -8.35 3.92 -10.61
N GLY A 237 -7.10 3.56 -10.31
CA GLY A 237 -6.52 2.28 -10.71
C GLY A 237 -6.71 1.18 -9.69
N PHE A 238 -6.34 1.41 -8.42
CA PHE A 238 -6.29 0.33 -7.43
C PHE A 238 -6.93 0.73 -6.10
N ILE A 239 -7.52 -0.27 -5.45
CA ILE A 239 -8.02 -0.20 -4.08
C ILE A 239 -7.32 -1.29 -3.28
N CYS A 240 -6.59 -0.89 -2.24
CA CYS A 240 -6.00 -1.80 -1.27
C CYS A 240 -6.95 -1.92 -0.08
N LEU A 241 -7.43 -3.12 0.18
CA LEU A 241 -8.24 -3.46 1.35
C LEU A 241 -7.32 -3.97 2.45
N THR A 242 -7.58 -3.51 3.66
CA THR A 242 -6.95 -4.07 4.85
C THR A 242 -7.99 -4.37 5.91
N SER A 243 -7.79 -5.45 6.64
CA SER A 243 -8.49 -5.68 7.89
C SER A 243 -7.51 -6.13 8.96
N SER A 244 -7.71 -5.68 10.18
CA SER A 244 -6.90 -6.04 11.33
C SER A 244 -7.79 -6.24 12.55
N GLY A 245 -7.39 -7.16 13.40
CA GLY A 245 -8.11 -7.41 14.65
C GLY A 245 -7.46 -8.48 15.49
N LEU A 246 -8.01 -8.76 16.67
CA LEU A 246 -7.48 -9.81 17.55
C LEU A 246 -7.57 -11.20 16.91
N LEU A 247 -6.45 -11.94 16.92
CA LEU A 247 -6.32 -13.29 16.35
C LEU A 247 -7.39 -14.26 16.88
N GLU A 248 -7.64 -14.22 18.19
CA GLU A 248 -8.61 -15.10 18.86
C GLU A 248 -10.05 -14.86 18.40
N LYS A 249 -10.35 -13.65 17.91
CA LYS A 249 -11.70 -13.23 17.51
C LYS A 249 -11.94 -13.31 15.99
N GLY A 250 -10.91 -13.07 15.17
CA GLY A 250 -11.07 -12.97 13.71
C GLY A 250 -10.55 -14.15 12.88
N SER A 251 -9.84 -15.12 13.48
CA SER A 251 -9.22 -16.22 12.73
C SER A 251 -10.20 -17.26 12.17
N LYS A 252 -11.44 -17.33 12.68
CA LYS A 252 -12.40 -18.39 12.28
C LYS A 252 -12.97 -18.22 10.87
N SER A 253 -12.97 -17.00 10.33
CA SER A 253 -13.65 -16.66 9.07
C SER A 253 -12.71 -16.22 7.94
N ILE A 254 -11.41 -16.16 8.21
CA ILE A 254 -10.37 -15.83 7.22
C ILE A 254 -9.53 -17.10 7.06
N PRO A 255 -9.25 -17.55 5.82
CA PRO A 255 -8.38 -18.70 5.60
C PRO A 255 -7.04 -18.50 6.32
N SER A 256 -6.56 -19.53 7.00
CA SER A 256 -5.36 -19.44 7.85
C SER A 256 -4.11 -18.97 7.11
N GLU A 257 -4.01 -19.34 5.84
CA GLU A 257 -2.96 -18.96 4.88
C GLU A 257 -3.01 -17.48 4.49
N GLU A 258 -4.15 -16.82 4.68
CA GLU A 258 -4.32 -15.39 4.43
C GLU A 258 -4.14 -14.55 5.71
N LEU A 259 -4.06 -15.19 6.89
CA LEU A 259 -3.75 -14.52 8.15
C LEU A 259 -2.23 -14.30 8.26
N LEU A 260 -1.79 -13.07 8.06
CA LEU A 260 -0.39 -12.72 8.19
C LEU A 260 -0.11 -12.09 9.56
N THR A 261 0.90 -12.57 10.29
CA THR A 261 1.34 -11.93 11.55
C THR A 261 2.06 -10.63 11.24
N ILE A 262 1.89 -9.55 12.02
CA ILE A 262 2.43 -8.19 11.75
C ILE A 262 3.95 -8.13 11.67
N PHE A 263 4.64 -9.14 12.19
CA PHE A 263 6.08 -9.10 12.36
C PHE A 263 6.74 -10.10 11.41
N PRO A 264 7.76 -9.67 10.66
CA PRO A 264 8.64 -10.66 10.08
C PRO A 264 9.20 -11.53 11.22
N THR A 265 9.37 -12.82 10.95
CA THR A 265 10.10 -13.74 11.83
C THR A 265 11.51 -13.19 12.06
N CYS A 266 12.23 -13.72 13.06
CA CYS A 266 13.64 -13.33 13.23
C CYS A 266 14.44 -13.61 11.96
N ASP A 267 14.12 -14.70 11.27
CA ASP A 267 14.80 -15.11 10.04
C ASP A 267 14.45 -14.18 8.87
N GLU A 268 13.19 -13.76 8.72
CA GLU A 268 12.78 -12.78 7.71
C GLU A 268 13.42 -11.40 7.96
N ARG A 269 13.58 -11.00 9.23
CA ARG A 269 14.31 -9.78 9.59
C ARG A 269 15.79 -9.89 9.25
N ALA A 270 16.42 -11.03 9.54
CA ALA A 270 17.83 -11.27 9.26
C ALA A 270 18.11 -11.34 7.75
N ALA A 271 17.23 -12.00 6.99
CA ALA A 271 17.31 -12.10 5.54
C ALA A 271 17.16 -10.73 4.86
N ALA A 272 16.22 -9.89 5.33
CA ALA A 272 16.05 -8.54 4.83
C ALA A 272 17.24 -7.62 5.17
N ALA A 273 17.84 -7.77 6.35
CA ALA A 273 19.05 -7.05 6.72
C ALA A 273 20.25 -7.44 5.84
N ALA A 274 20.44 -8.75 5.60
CA ALA A 274 21.51 -9.27 4.74
C ALA A 274 21.35 -8.85 3.26
N TRP A 275 20.12 -8.64 2.78
CA TRP A 275 19.83 -8.11 1.45
C TRP A 275 20.09 -6.61 1.32
N ALA A 276 20.05 -5.85 2.41
CA ALA A 276 20.30 -4.40 2.39
C ALA A 276 21.80 -4.03 2.44
N GLU A 277 22.67 -5.00 2.74
CA GLU A 277 24.13 -4.86 2.83
C GLU A 277 24.87 -5.26 1.54
N ASN A 278 24.16 -5.79 0.54
CA ASN A 278 24.66 -6.09 -0.81
C ASN A 278 24.07 -5.14 -1.85
#